data_AF-A0A6N9USU6-F1
#
_entry.id   AF-A0A6N9USU6-F1
#
_cell.length_a   1.000
_cell.length_b   1.000
_cell.length_c   1.000
_cell.angle_alpha   90.00
_cell.angle_beta   90.00
_cell.angle_gamma   90.00
#
_symmetry.space_group_name_H-M   'P 1'
#
loop_
_entity.id
_entity.type
_entity.pdbx_description
1 polymer ?
#
loop_
_entity_poly.entity_id
_entity_poly.type
_entity_poly.pdbx_seq_one_letter_code
_entity_poly.pdbx_strand_id
1 'polypeptide(L)'
;MTATLIWILVVLVAVGLYLSWTAGRLDRLHARIDAARAALDAQLLRRASVAQELATSGVLDPAASMVLYEAAHAARQAEEELREVAESELSQALRAVFADAHQVDALREAPGGEAAAHELAEAVRRVPMARRFHNDAVGAARRLREHRKVRWFRLAGHAPFPLAFEMDDESPAALVERAA
;
A
#
# COMPACT_ATOMS: atom_id res chain seq x y z
N MET A 1 22.63 -41.15 35.25
CA MET A 1 23.15 -39.76 35.19
C MET A 1 23.65 -39.39 33.79
N THR A 2 24.43 -40.23 33.10
CA THR A 2 24.87 -39.95 31.72
C THR A 2 23.72 -39.94 30.71
N ALA A 3 22.84 -40.95 30.74
CA ALA A 3 21.67 -41.00 29.87
C ALA A 3 20.73 -39.80 30.04
N THR A 4 20.52 -39.34 31.28
CA THR A 4 19.71 -38.14 31.57
C THR A 4 20.37 -36.86 31.03
N LEU A 5 21.69 -36.72 31.16
CA LEU A 5 22.43 -35.58 30.61
C LEU A 5 22.39 -35.56 29.08
N ILE A 6 22.50 -36.73 28.43
CA ILE A 6 22.38 -36.86 26.98
C ILE A 6 20.99 -36.42 26.51
N TRP A 7 19.92 -36.88 27.17
CA TRP A 7 18.56 -36.45 26.82
C TRP A 7 18.34 -34.95 27.02
N ILE A 8 18.87 -34.37 28.11
CA ILE A 8 18.82 -32.92 28.34
C ILE A 8 19.52 -32.17 27.20
N LEU A 9 20.72 -32.60 26.80
CA LEU A 9 21.46 -31.99 25.70
C LEU A 9 20.70 -32.07 24.38
N VAL A 10 20.14 -33.25 24.07
CA VAL A 10 19.33 -33.46 22.86
C VAL A 10 18.12 -32.53 22.82
N VAL A 11 17.39 -32.39 23.93
CA VAL A 11 16.26 -31.47 24.04
C VAL A 11 16.72 -30.02 23.85
N LEU A 12 17.83 -29.62 24.45
CA LEU A 12 18.35 -28.26 24.36
C LEU A 12 18.76 -27.91 22.92
N VAL A 13 19.43 -28.83 22.21
CA VAL A 13 19.78 -28.67 20.79
C VAL A 13 18.51 -28.59 19.92
N ALA A 14 17.53 -29.47 20.16
CA ALA A 14 16.26 -29.46 19.42
C ALA A 14 15.50 -28.14 19.60
N VAL A 15 15.47 -27.61 20.83
CA VAL A 15 14.87 -26.30 21.13
C VAL A 15 15.65 -25.18 20.43
N GLY A 16 16.98 -25.20 20.48
CA GLY A 16 17.83 -24.21 19.79
C GLY A 16 17.57 -24.15 18.28
N LEU A 17 17.56 -25.31 17.61
CA LEU A 17 17.25 -25.40 16.18
C LEU A 17 15.83 -24.90 15.86
N TYR A 18 14.86 -25.25 16.71
CA TYR A 18 13.47 -24.82 16.57
C TYR A 18 13.32 -23.29 16.68
N LEU A 19 14.01 -22.67 17.64
CA LEU A 19 14.00 -21.21 17.83
C LEU A 19 14.67 -20.51 16.65
N SER A 20 15.82 -20.98 16.18
CA SER A 20 16.50 -20.41 15.00
C SER A 20 15.63 -20.47 13.74
N TRP A 21 14.93 -21.58 13.50
CA TRP A 21 14.00 -21.69 12.39
C TRP A 21 12.81 -20.73 12.50
N THR A 22 12.26 -20.58 13.71
CA THR A 22 11.13 -19.68 13.95
C THR A 22 11.53 -18.20 13.83
N ALA A 23 12.73 -17.83 14.30
CA ALA A 23 13.29 -16.50 14.13
C ALA A 23 13.48 -16.14 12.65
N GLY A 24 14.10 -17.03 11.86
CA GLY A 24 14.28 -16.79 10.43
C GLY A 24 12.96 -16.70 9.65
N ARG A 25 11.90 -17.41 10.09
CA ARG A 25 10.55 -17.26 9.52
C ARG A 25 9.95 -15.89 9.83
N LEU A 26 10.17 -15.36 11.02
CA LEU A 26 9.68 -14.06 11.43
C LEU A 26 10.39 -12.93 10.67
N ASP A 27 11.71 -13.02 10.51
CA ASP A 27 12.51 -12.02 9.79
C ASP A 27 12.08 -11.89 8.32
N ARG A 28 11.83 -13.02 7.65
CA ARG A 28 11.31 -13.02 6.27
C ARG A 28 9.94 -12.33 6.17
N LEU A 29 9.14 -12.40 7.22
CA LEU A 29 7.81 -11.81 7.22
C LEU A 29 7.87 -10.30 7.46
N HIS A 30 8.75 -9.84 8.34
CA HIS A 30 9.03 -8.41 8.50
C HIS A 30 9.58 -7.81 7.20
N ALA A 31 10.60 -8.44 6.61
CA ALA A 31 11.16 -7.99 5.33
C ALA A 31 10.10 -7.95 4.21
N ARG A 32 9.13 -8.88 4.22
CA ARG A 32 8.01 -8.87 3.27
C ARG A 32 7.04 -7.71 3.52
N ILE A 33 6.75 -7.38 4.78
CA ILE A 33 5.90 -6.22 5.12
C ILE A 33 6.59 -4.94 4.68
N ASP A 34 7.88 -4.78 4.98
CA ASP A 34 8.65 -3.58 4.63
C ASP A 34 8.71 -3.39 3.11
N ALA A 35 8.98 -4.48 2.37
CA ALA A 35 8.95 -4.45 0.91
C ALA A 35 7.56 -4.12 0.36
N ALA A 36 6.49 -4.67 0.94
CA ALA A 36 5.13 -4.39 0.52
C ALA A 36 4.72 -2.94 0.82
N ARG A 37 5.18 -2.39 1.94
CA ARG A 37 4.98 -0.98 2.32
C ARG A 37 5.68 -0.05 1.34
N ALA A 38 6.97 -0.27 1.07
CA ALA A 38 7.70 0.53 0.09
C ALA A 38 7.08 0.48 -1.32
N ALA A 39 6.54 -0.68 -1.72
CA ALA A 39 5.82 -0.81 -2.97
C ALA A 39 4.50 -0.02 -3.00
N LEU A 40 3.75 -0.02 -1.89
CA LEU A 40 2.53 0.78 -1.74
C LEU A 40 2.87 2.28 -1.82
N ASP A 41 3.86 2.74 -1.06
CA ASP A 41 4.30 4.14 -1.04
C ASP A 41 4.71 4.62 -2.44
N ALA A 42 5.41 3.78 -3.20
CA ALA A 42 5.79 4.09 -4.57
C ALA A 42 4.58 4.26 -5.50
N GLN A 43 3.53 3.43 -5.35
CA GLN A 43 2.31 3.57 -6.16
C GLN A 43 1.49 4.80 -5.76
N LEU A 44 1.39 5.10 -4.47
CA LEU A 44 0.70 6.30 -3.97
C LEU A 44 1.38 7.58 -4.48
N LEU A 45 2.71 7.66 -4.35
CA LEU A 45 3.50 8.78 -4.86
C LEU A 45 3.36 8.95 -6.37
N ARG A 46 3.38 7.84 -7.14
CA ARG A 46 3.20 7.88 -8.59
C ARG A 46 1.80 8.37 -8.97
N ARG A 47 0.75 7.90 -8.27
CA ARG A 47 -0.62 8.36 -8.51
C ARG A 47 -0.74 9.86 -8.25
N ALA A 48 -0.20 10.33 -7.13
CA ALA A 48 -0.28 11.73 -6.76
C ALA A 48 0.56 12.63 -7.70
N SER A 49 1.72 12.16 -8.20
CA SER A 49 2.50 12.91 -9.19
C SER A 49 1.76 13.06 -10.51
N VAL A 50 1.20 11.97 -11.04
CA VAL A 50 0.45 11.98 -12.30
C VAL A 50 -0.81 12.85 -12.18
N ALA A 51 -1.52 12.78 -11.04
CA ALA A 51 -2.66 13.64 -10.76
C ALA A 51 -2.27 15.14 -10.72
N GLN A 52 -1.14 15.46 -10.09
CA GLN A 52 -0.63 16.84 -10.00
C GLN A 52 -0.19 17.36 -11.37
N GLU A 53 0.51 16.55 -12.16
CA GLU A 53 0.91 16.88 -13.54
C GLU A 53 -0.32 17.17 -14.40
N LEU A 54 -1.34 16.33 -14.31
CA LEU A 54 -2.60 16.52 -15.03
C LEU A 54 -3.32 17.79 -14.59
N ALA A 55 -3.37 18.08 -13.30
CA ALA A 55 -3.95 19.33 -12.79
C ALA A 55 -3.22 20.59 -13.30
N THR A 56 -1.92 20.50 -13.58
CA THR A 56 -1.12 21.61 -14.13
C THR A 56 -1.06 21.67 -15.66
N SER A 57 -1.63 20.67 -16.36
CA SER A 57 -1.57 20.55 -17.83
C SER A 57 -2.42 21.59 -18.57
N GLY A 58 -3.40 22.20 -17.89
CA GLY A 58 -4.35 23.13 -18.50
C GLY A 58 -5.46 22.46 -19.31
N VAL A 59 -5.59 21.13 -19.24
CA VAL A 59 -6.62 20.37 -19.98
C VAL A 59 -7.96 20.30 -19.23
N LEU A 60 -7.92 20.30 -17.90
CA LEU A 60 -9.12 20.30 -17.07
C LEU A 60 -9.68 21.71 -16.91
N ASP A 61 -10.96 21.83 -16.55
CA ASP A 61 -11.51 23.13 -16.18
C ASP A 61 -10.78 23.71 -14.94
N PRO A 62 -10.77 25.03 -14.74
CA PRO A 62 -10.02 25.64 -13.65
C PRO A 62 -10.43 25.15 -12.25
N ALA A 63 -11.71 24.82 -12.04
CA ALA A 63 -12.18 24.35 -10.73
C ALA A 63 -11.70 22.92 -10.48
N ALA A 64 -11.87 22.00 -11.44
CA ALA A 64 -11.36 20.64 -11.35
C ALA A 64 -9.83 20.60 -11.20
N SER A 65 -9.11 21.47 -11.91
CA SER A 65 -7.65 21.59 -11.80
C SER A 65 -7.22 21.97 -10.39
N MET A 66 -7.86 22.97 -9.77
CA MET A 66 -7.54 23.38 -8.41
C MET A 66 -7.83 22.28 -7.39
N VAL A 67 -9.01 21.64 -7.47
CA VAL A 67 -9.40 20.56 -6.56
C VAL A 67 -8.45 19.38 -6.66
N LEU A 68 -8.10 18.96 -7.89
CA LEU A 68 -7.20 17.84 -8.11
C LEU A 68 -5.77 18.16 -7.66
N TYR A 69 -5.30 19.38 -7.93
CA TYR A 69 -3.98 19.84 -7.49
C TYR A 69 -3.85 19.84 -5.97
N GLU A 70 -4.83 20.42 -5.26
CA GLU A 70 -4.80 20.51 -3.79
C GLU A 70 -4.83 19.13 -3.15
N ALA A 71 -5.72 18.24 -3.60
CA ALA A 71 -5.80 16.88 -3.09
C ALA A 71 -4.52 16.07 -3.39
N ALA A 72 -3.96 16.18 -4.60
CA ALA A 72 -2.71 15.52 -4.95
C ALA A 72 -1.51 16.06 -4.14
N HIS A 73 -1.49 17.37 -3.91
CA HIS A 73 -0.45 18.02 -3.10
C HIS A 73 -0.53 17.58 -1.64
N ALA A 74 -1.74 17.60 -1.05
CA ALA A 74 -1.99 17.14 0.31
C ALA A 74 -1.60 15.67 0.47
N ALA A 75 -2.03 14.81 -0.46
CA ALA A 75 -1.66 13.40 -0.48
C ALA A 75 -0.14 13.20 -0.51
N ARG A 76 0.63 13.99 -1.27
CA ARG A 76 2.10 13.90 -1.30
C ARG A 76 2.76 14.36 0.00
N GLN A 77 2.29 15.44 0.59
CA GLN A 77 2.89 16.07 1.77
C GLN A 77 2.43 15.47 3.11
N ALA A 78 1.37 14.66 3.12
CA ALA A 78 0.78 14.14 4.35
C ALA A 78 1.79 13.40 5.25
N GLU A 79 1.74 13.63 6.55
CA GLU A 79 2.51 12.81 7.49
C GLU A 79 1.93 11.39 7.57
N GLU A 80 2.69 10.43 8.09
CA GLU A 80 2.28 9.02 8.18
C GLU A 80 0.89 8.85 8.83
N GLU A 81 0.62 9.61 9.90
CA GLU A 81 -0.64 9.54 10.65
C GLU A 81 -1.85 10.06 9.88
N LEU A 82 -1.63 10.98 8.93
CA LEU A 82 -2.68 11.60 8.12
C LEU A 82 -2.72 11.06 6.68
N ARG A 83 -1.79 10.17 6.32
CA ARG A 83 -1.61 9.67 4.95
C ARG A 83 -2.86 8.97 4.45
N GLU A 84 -3.48 8.13 5.26
CA GLU A 84 -4.71 7.40 4.93
C GLU A 84 -5.86 8.35 4.56
N VAL A 85 -6.01 9.44 5.32
CA VAL A 85 -7.04 10.46 5.08
C VAL A 85 -6.75 11.23 3.78
N ALA A 86 -5.52 11.75 3.63
CA ALA A 86 -5.15 12.54 2.46
C ALA A 86 -5.23 11.73 1.15
N GLU A 87 -4.85 10.45 1.19
CA GLU A 87 -4.95 9.58 0.01
C GLU A 87 -6.40 9.17 -0.31
N SER A 88 -7.28 9.14 0.70
CA SER A 88 -8.73 8.96 0.51
C SER A 88 -9.35 10.21 -0.12
N GLU A 89 -8.96 11.40 0.33
CA GLU A 89 -9.38 12.67 -0.26
C GLU A 89 -8.95 12.79 -1.73
N LEU A 90 -7.73 12.34 -2.07
CA LEU A 90 -7.30 12.25 -3.47
C LEU A 90 -8.18 11.30 -4.29
N SER A 91 -8.54 10.12 -3.77
CA SER A 91 -9.47 9.22 -4.47
C SER A 91 -10.85 9.85 -4.67
N GLN A 92 -11.36 10.57 -3.68
CA GLN A 92 -12.64 11.29 -3.78
C GLN A 92 -12.57 12.42 -4.82
N ALA A 93 -11.50 13.21 -4.82
CA ALA A 93 -11.26 14.26 -5.81
C ALA A 93 -11.19 13.66 -7.23
N LEU A 94 -10.46 12.57 -7.42
CA LEU A 94 -10.40 11.85 -8.70
C LEU A 94 -11.78 11.36 -9.14
N ARG A 95 -12.59 10.81 -8.22
CA ARG A 95 -13.96 10.37 -8.55
C ARG A 95 -14.87 11.55 -8.91
N ALA A 96 -14.75 12.67 -8.23
CA ALA A 96 -15.52 13.87 -8.53
C ALA A 96 -15.14 14.49 -9.89
N VAL A 97 -13.84 14.60 -10.16
CA VAL A 97 -13.29 15.17 -11.42
C VAL A 97 -13.59 14.27 -12.62
N PHE A 98 -13.51 12.94 -12.46
CA PHE A 98 -13.76 11.98 -13.54
C PHE A 98 -15.11 11.26 -13.39
N ALA A 99 -16.09 11.92 -12.77
CA ALA A 99 -17.46 11.40 -12.67
C ALA A 99 -18.13 11.37 -14.07
N ASP A 100 -17.86 12.38 -14.89
CA ASP A 100 -18.41 12.49 -16.24
C ASP A 100 -17.47 11.88 -17.29
N ALA A 101 -18.02 10.94 -18.03
CA ALA A 101 -17.51 10.38 -19.27
C ALA A 101 -16.98 11.44 -20.24
N HIS A 102 -17.71 12.53 -20.44
CA HIS A 102 -17.35 13.60 -21.36
C HIS A 102 -16.05 14.31 -20.98
N GLN A 103 -15.76 14.41 -19.68
CA GLN A 103 -14.53 15.04 -19.19
C GLN A 103 -13.30 14.17 -19.48
N VAL A 104 -13.45 12.84 -19.41
CA VAL A 104 -12.40 11.90 -19.82
C VAL A 104 -12.17 11.98 -21.32
N ASP A 105 -13.23 12.07 -22.13
CA ASP A 105 -13.13 12.18 -23.58
C ASP A 105 -12.45 13.49 -24.00
N ALA A 106 -12.84 14.63 -23.40
CA ALA A 106 -12.19 15.92 -23.63
C ALA A 106 -10.70 15.91 -23.23
N LEU A 107 -10.35 15.21 -22.13
CA LEU A 107 -8.96 15.01 -21.75
C LEU A 107 -8.19 14.26 -22.83
N ARG A 108 -8.74 13.19 -23.40
CA ARG A 108 -8.07 12.39 -24.43
C ARG A 108 -7.85 13.14 -25.74
N GLU A 109 -8.78 14.02 -26.10
CA GLU A 109 -8.70 14.84 -27.32
C GLU A 109 -7.60 15.92 -27.23
N ALA A 110 -7.16 16.29 -26.03
CA ALA A 110 -6.10 17.27 -25.85
C ALA A 110 -4.73 16.73 -26.29
N PRO A 111 -3.80 17.60 -26.75
CA PRO A 111 -2.45 17.19 -27.14
C PRO A 111 -1.72 16.46 -26.00
N GLY A 112 -1.39 15.18 -26.19
CA GLY A 112 -0.75 14.33 -25.18
C GLY A 112 -1.69 13.83 -24.07
N GLY A 113 -2.97 14.19 -24.12
CA GLY A 113 -3.96 13.85 -23.09
C GLY A 113 -4.37 12.38 -23.08
N GLU A 114 -4.34 11.68 -24.22
CA GLU A 114 -4.55 10.23 -24.26
C GLU A 114 -3.50 9.47 -23.43
N ALA A 115 -2.22 9.82 -23.58
CA ALA A 115 -1.14 9.22 -22.80
C ALA A 115 -1.28 9.54 -21.30
N ALA A 116 -1.66 10.78 -20.96
CA ALA A 116 -1.89 11.19 -19.58
C ALA A 116 -3.09 10.46 -18.95
N ALA A 117 -4.20 10.29 -19.69
CA ALA A 117 -5.36 9.55 -19.23
C ALA A 117 -5.03 8.07 -18.97
N HIS A 118 -4.29 7.44 -19.88
CA HIS A 118 -3.84 6.06 -19.71
C HIS A 118 -2.89 5.90 -18.53
N GLU A 119 -1.92 6.82 -18.36
CA GLU A 119 -1.00 6.80 -17.24
C GLU A 119 -1.73 6.99 -15.89
N LEU A 120 -2.69 7.92 -15.82
CA LEU A 120 -3.50 8.13 -14.63
C LEU A 120 -4.33 6.88 -14.30
N ALA A 121 -4.98 6.29 -15.31
CA ALA A 121 -5.79 5.08 -15.12
C ALA A 121 -4.94 3.90 -14.60
N GLU A 122 -3.74 3.69 -15.16
CA GLU A 122 -2.79 2.70 -14.68
C GLU A 122 -2.38 2.97 -13.21
N ALA A 123 -2.08 4.23 -12.87
CA ALA A 123 -1.69 4.59 -11.51
C ALA A 123 -2.83 4.36 -10.51
N VAL A 124 -4.06 4.74 -10.86
CA VAL A 124 -5.26 4.53 -10.03
C VAL A 124 -5.55 3.04 -9.83
N ARG A 125 -5.45 2.23 -10.89
CA ARG A 125 -5.71 0.78 -10.81
C ARG A 125 -4.71 0.00 -9.96
N ARG A 126 -3.45 0.46 -9.88
CA ARG A 126 -2.38 -0.25 -9.15
C ARG A 126 -2.44 -0.07 -7.64
N VAL A 127 -2.99 1.04 -7.14
CA VAL A 127 -3.06 1.34 -5.70
C VAL A 127 -3.87 0.28 -4.91
N PRO A 128 -5.09 -0.11 -5.30
CA PRO A 128 -5.84 -1.17 -4.61
C PRO A 128 -5.07 -2.49 -4.53
N MET A 129 -4.31 -2.83 -5.59
CA MET A 129 -3.52 -4.06 -5.63
C MET A 129 -2.36 -4.01 -4.63
N ALA A 130 -1.62 -2.89 -4.60
CA ALA A 130 -0.51 -2.69 -3.67
C ALA A 130 -0.99 -2.70 -2.21
N ARG A 131 -2.12 -2.03 -1.93
CA ARG A 131 -2.74 -2.00 -0.61
C ARG A 131 -3.15 -3.40 -0.15
N ARG A 132 -3.79 -4.19 -1.01
CA ARG A 132 -4.14 -5.59 -0.71
C ARG A 132 -2.90 -6.42 -0.40
N PHE A 133 -1.83 -6.29 -1.20
CA PHE A 133 -0.59 -7.03 -0.97
C PHE A 133 0.07 -6.68 0.38
N HIS A 134 0.07 -5.39 0.75
CA HIS A 134 0.52 -4.94 2.07
C HIS A 134 -0.35 -5.51 3.20
N ASN A 135 -1.67 -5.40 3.09
CA ASN A 135 -2.61 -5.87 4.09
C ASN A 135 -2.58 -7.41 4.26
N ASP A 136 -2.33 -8.16 3.17
CA ASP A 136 -2.11 -9.60 3.22
C ASP A 136 -0.82 -9.97 3.96
N ALA A 137 0.26 -9.21 3.77
CA ALA A 137 1.51 -9.39 4.49
C ALA A 137 1.35 -9.08 5.99
N VAL A 138 0.64 -8.00 6.33
CA VAL A 138 0.26 -7.64 7.70
C VAL A 138 -0.60 -8.74 8.34
N GLY A 139 -1.61 -9.23 7.63
CA GLY A 139 -2.48 -10.32 8.10
C GLY A 139 -1.71 -11.62 8.34
N ALA A 140 -0.77 -11.97 7.47
CA ALA A 140 0.12 -13.11 7.67
C ALA A 140 1.00 -12.94 8.92
N ALA A 141 1.49 -11.73 9.19
CA ALA A 141 2.26 -11.40 10.39
C ALA A 141 1.44 -11.48 11.67
N ARG A 142 0.20 -10.98 11.66
CA ARG A 142 -0.74 -11.08 12.79
C ARG A 142 -1.02 -12.55 13.15
N ARG A 143 -1.39 -13.37 12.15
CA ARG A 143 -1.64 -14.81 12.35
C ARG A 143 -0.42 -15.55 12.94
N LEU A 144 0.80 -15.18 12.51
CA LEU A 144 2.01 -15.78 13.06
C LEU A 144 2.25 -15.37 14.52
N ARG A 145 2.02 -14.09 14.88
CA ARG A 145 2.16 -13.59 16.26
C ARG A 145 1.14 -14.20 17.23
N GLU A 146 -0.02 -14.61 16.73
CA GLU A 146 -1.06 -15.29 17.53
C GLU A 146 -0.70 -16.72 17.93
N HIS A 147 0.24 -17.38 17.23
CA HIS A 147 0.65 -18.74 17.59
C HIS A 147 1.24 -18.79 19.00
N ARG A 148 0.65 -19.63 19.87
CA ARG A 148 1.05 -19.81 21.28
C ARG A 148 2.58 -19.98 21.46
N LYS A 149 3.23 -20.67 20.53
CA LYS A 149 4.69 -20.91 20.55
C LYS A 149 5.49 -19.60 20.42
N VAL A 150 5.13 -18.72 19.49
CA VAL A 150 5.78 -17.41 19.30
C VAL A 150 5.60 -16.53 20.55
N ARG A 151 4.40 -16.60 21.16
CA ARG A 151 4.05 -15.86 22.38
C ARG A 151 4.81 -16.36 23.61
N TRP A 152 4.93 -17.68 23.78
CA TRP A 152 5.65 -18.31 24.89
C TRP A 152 7.14 -18.00 24.85
N PHE A 153 7.75 -18.03 23.66
CA PHE A 153 9.17 -17.74 23.49
C PHE A 153 9.49 -16.25 23.28
N ARG A 154 8.49 -15.35 23.36
CA ARG A 154 8.64 -13.90 23.10
C ARG A 154 9.43 -13.59 21.82
N LEU A 155 9.30 -14.43 20.81
CA LEU A 155 10.10 -14.36 19.58
C LEU A 155 9.76 -13.13 18.74
N ALA A 156 8.58 -12.54 18.92
CA ALA A 156 8.19 -11.29 18.28
C ALA A 156 8.98 -10.06 18.80
N GLY A 157 9.68 -10.18 19.93
CA GLY A 157 10.48 -9.09 20.50
C GLY A 157 9.67 -7.82 20.77
N HIS A 158 10.27 -6.68 20.45
CA HIS A 158 9.70 -5.32 20.58
C HIS A 158 9.18 -4.75 19.26
N ALA A 159 9.11 -5.57 18.19
CA ALA A 159 8.66 -5.07 16.89
C ALA A 159 7.22 -4.56 16.99
N PRO A 160 6.92 -3.34 16.48
CA PRO A 160 5.60 -2.73 16.58
C PRO A 160 4.54 -3.66 15.98
N PHE A 161 3.30 -3.53 16.45
CA PHE A 161 2.20 -4.34 15.93
C PHE A 161 1.94 -3.93 14.47
N PRO A 162 1.88 -4.88 13.52
CA PRO A 162 1.70 -4.53 12.12
C PRO A 162 0.29 -3.99 11.91
N LEU A 163 0.20 -2.73 11.46
CA LEU A 163 -1.04 -2.03 11.13
C LEU A 163 -1.34 -2.20 9.64
N ALA A 164 -2.62 -2.37 9.31
CA ALA A 164 -3.06 -2.44 7.92
C ALA A 164 -3.28 -1.00 7.42
N PHE A 165 -3.16 -0.80 6.11
CA PHE A 165 -3.41 0.49 5.49
C PHE A 165 -4.86 0.54 4.99
N GLU A 166 -5.62 1.51 5.50
CA GLU A 166 -7.03 1.71 5.19
C GLU A 166 -7.26 3.06 4.53
N MET A 167 -7.88 3.04 3.35
CA MET A 167 -8.05 4.21 2.50
C MET A 167 -9.17 3.93 1.52
N ASP A 168 -9.93 4.95 1.15
CA ASP A 168 -10.83 4.89 0.00
C ASP A 168 -10.00 4.74 -1.29
N ASP A 169 -10.13 3.59 -1.95
CA ASP A 169 -9.43 3.26 -3.19
C ASP A 169 -10.39 3.00 -4.36
N GLU A 170 -11.64 3.48 -4.26
CA GLU A 170 -12.61 3.37 -5.35
C GLU A 170 -12.16 4.18 -6.57
N SER A 171 -12.04 3.50 -7.72
CA SER A 171 -11.57 4.11 -8.96
C SER A 171 -12.71 4.79 -9.73
N PRO A 172 -12.49 5.93 -10.41
CA PRO A 172 -13.50 6.54 -11.27
C PRO A 172 -13.81 5.62 -12.46
N ALA A 173 -15.04 5.11 -12.54
CA ALA A 173 -15.43 4.10 -13.54
C ALA A 173 -15.19 4.60 -14.98
N ALA A 174 -15.57 5.84 -15.28
CA ALA A 174 -15.40 6.44 -16.60
C ALA A 174 -13.93 6.48 -17.05
N LEU A 175 -13.01 6.77 -16.12
CA LEU A 175 -11.57 6.80 -16.42
C LEU A 175 -11.03 5.39 -16.69
N VAL A 176 -11.42 4.41 -15.87
CA VAL A 176 -10.93 3.02 -15.99
C VAL A 176 -11.48 2.33 -17.25
N GLU A 177 -12.75 2.56 -17.59
CA GLU A 177 -13.39 1.97 -18.76
C GLU A 177 -12.86 2.52 -20.08
N ARG A 178 -12.53 3.82 -20.13
CA ARG A 178 -12.04 4.47 -21.35
C ARG A 178 -10.55 4.29 -21.58
N ALA A 179 -9.78 4.00 -20.55
CA ALA A 179 -8.34 3.74 -20.65
C ALA A 179 -8.00 2.28 -20.97
N ALA A 180 -9.00 1.38 -20.98
CA ALA A 180 -8.87 -0.02 -21.39
C ALA A 180 -8.96 -0.18 -22.91
#